data_AF-A0A8T6P6I5-F1
#
_entry.id   AF-A0A8T6P6I5-F1
#
_cell.length_a   1.000
_cell.length_b   1.000
_cell.length_c   1.000
_cell.angle_alpha   90.00
_cell.angle_beta   90.00
_cell.angle_gamma   90.00
#
_symmetry.space_group_name_H-M   'P 1'
#
loop_
_entity.id
_entity.type
_entity.pdbx_description
1 polymer ?
#
loop_
_entity_poly.entity_id
_entity_poly.type
_entity_poly.pdbx_seq_one_letter_code
_entity_poly.pdbx_strand_id
1 'polypeptide(L)'
;MTQNRIHLALLAVWLVALSGCAGAMVNAPAPTLDPCSATMVNDDLLEMGDYLERFISAADAASATERNQMEPLLAEMLDLIAQVEDETWPRCMDDLRQSMLTYMEAQTAALGAFFLGEPTEGMQENAVAAYDAFIADVNAFTQQAQALEP
;
A
#
# COMPACT_ATOMS: atom_id res chain seq x y z
N MET A 1 -28.33 22.89 37.05
CA MET A 1 -29.30 21.81 37.33
C MET A 1 -30.39 21.85 36.26
N THR A 2 -30.92 20.68 35.88
CA THR A 2 -31.85 20.33 34.77
C THR A 2 -31.20 20.38 33.37
N GLN A 3 -30.66 19.32 32.77
CA GLN A 3 -30.93 17.87 32.71
C GLN A 3 -32.27 17.48 32.06
N ASN A 4 -32.13 16.84 30.89
CA ASN A 4 -32.99 15.85 30.23
C ASN A 4 -34.39 16.24 29.72
N ARG A 5 -34.75 15.49 28.66
CA ARG A 5 -36.01 15.43 27.90
C ARG A 5 -35.88 16.33 26.65
N ILE A 6 -35.66 15.82 25.45
CA ILE A 6 -36.50 14.83 24.75
C ILE A 6 -35.63 14.07 23.73
N HIS A 7 -35.17 12.88 24.10
CA HIS A 7 -35.06 11.76 23.16
C HIS A 7 -36.44 11.08 23.14
N LEU A 8 -36.82 10.49 22.01
CA LEU A 8 -38.14 9.92 21.66
C LEU A 8 -39.12 10.90 21.01
N ALA A 9 -38.94 11.12 19.71
CA ALA A 9 -40.05 11.15 18.78
C ALA A 9 -39.54 10.77 17.37
N LEU A 10 -39.95 9.57 16.90
CA LEU A 10 -40.17 9.22 15.49
C LEU A 10 -38.90 9.05 14.62
N LEU A 11 -38.25 7.90 14.38
CA LEU A 11 -38.59 6.48 14.47
C LEU A 11 -39.98 6.09 13.95
N ALA A 12 -40.27 6.47 12.71
CA ALA A 12 -41.14 5.77 11.76
C ALA A 12 -41.12 6.57 10.46
N VAL A 13 -41.29 5.91 9.31
CA VAL A 13 -41.24 6.50 7.96
C VAL A 13 -39.82 6.64 7.40
N TRP A 14 -39.24 5.53 6.94
CA TRP A 14 -38.64 5.37 5.60
C TRP A 14 -38.42 3.88 5.28
N LEU A 15 -39.41 3.05 5.64
CA LEU A 15 -39.42 1.60 5.43
C LEU A 15 -40.61 1.23 4.52
N VAL A 16 -40.74 1.91 3.36
CA VAL A 16 -41.61 1.50 2.24
C VAL A 16 -41.00 2.01 0.93
N ALA A 17 -40.04 1.25 0.39
CA ALA A 17 -39.71 1.23 -1.03
C ALA A 17 -39.18 -0.16 -1.43
N LEU A 18 -39.86 -1.21 -0.93
CA LEU A 18 -39.78 -2.57 -1.47
C LEU A 18 -40.96 -2.76 -2.42
N SER A 19 -40.85 -2.18 -3.61
CA SER A 19 -41.74 -2.48 -4.73
C SER A 19 -40.98 -2.42 -6.04
N GLY A 20 -40.67 -3.61 -6.57
CA GLY A 20 -40.59 -3.85 -8.01
C GLY A 20 -39.39 -3.26 -8.76
N CYS A 21 -38.29 -3.99 -8.75
CA CYS A 21 -37.46 -4.16 -9.95
C CYS A 21 -37.26 -5.66 -10.20
N ALA A 22 -38.34 -6.33 -10.60
CA ALA A 22 -38.24 -7.49 -11.47
C ALA A 22 -38.00 -6.95 -12.89
N GLY A 23 -36.76 -6.62 -13.17
CA GLY A 23 -36.32 -6.14 -14.47
C GLY A 23 -34.89 -6.62 -14.63
N ALA A 24 -34.71 -7.53 -15.59
CA ALA A 24 -33.44 -8.02 -16.14
C ALA A 24 -32.23 -7.87 -15.21
N MET A 25 -31.70 -9.00 -14.73
CA MET A 25 -30.27 -9.07 -14.46
C MET A 25 -29.58 -8.76 -15.79
N VAL A 26 -29.34 -7.47 -16.02
CA VAL A 26 -28.39 -7.00 -17.01
C VAL A 26 -27.11 -7.66 -16.54
N ASN A 27 -26.65 -8.61 -17.34
CA ASN A 27 -25.30 -9.13 -17.32
C ASN A 27 -24.41 -7.91 -17.56
N ALA A 28 -24.20 -7.10 -16.51
CA ALA A 28 -23.20 -6.08 -16.51
C ALA A 28 -21.91 -6.86 -16.76
N PRO A 29 -21.15 -6.56 -17.83
CA PRO A 29 -19.82 -7.11 -17.93
C PRO A 29 -19.16 -6.84 -16.58
N ALA A 30 -18.57 -7.89 -15.98
CA ALA A 30 -17.70 -7.72 -14.82
C ALA A 30 -16.83 -6.49 -15.07
N PRO A 31 -16.58 -5.63 -14.06
CA PRO A 31 -15.70 -4.49 -14.25
C PRO A 31 -14.46 -5.04 -14.94
N THR A 32 -14.27 -4.64 -16.19
CA THR A 32 -13.05 -4.93 -16.91
C THR A 32 -12.02 -4.26 -16.05
N LEU A 33 -11.30 -5.04 -15.23
CA LEU A 33 -10.05 -4.58 -14.61
C LEU A 33 -9.35 -3.90 -15.77
N ASP A 34 -9.16 -2.59 -15.68
CA ASP A 34 -8.43 -1.84 -16.69
C ASP A 34 -7.05 -2.49 -16.68
N PRO A 35 -6.73 -3.37 -17.64
CA PRO A 35 -5.48 -4.08 -17.58
C PRO A 35 -4.43 -3.01 -17.82
N CYS A 36 -3.41 -2.91 -16.97
CA CYS A 36 -2.38 -1.91 -17.18
C CYS A 36 -1.87 -2.06 -18.62
N SER A 37 -2.05 -1.01 -19.44
CA SER A 37 -1.53 -1.06 -20.80
C SER A 37 -0.01 -1.17 -20.72
N ALA A 38 0.61 -2.05 -21.52
CA ALA A 38 2.05 -2.32 -21.44
C ALA A 38 2.94 -1.06 -21.53
N THR A 39 2.43 0.03 -22.13
CA THR A 39 3.11 1.32 -22.21
C THR A 39 3.03 2.15 -20.93
N MET A 40 1.91 2.12 -20.19
CA MET A 40 1.82 2.77 -18.87
C MET A 40 2.64 2.01 -17.82
N VAL A 41 2.65 0.68 -17.91
CA VAL A 41 3.40 -0.20 -17.01
C VAL A 41 4.88 0.16 -16.91
N ASN A 42 5.54 0.46 -18.03
CA ASN A 42 6.98 0.65 -18.00
C ASN A 42 7.40 1.96 -17.32
N ASP A 43 6.72 3.07 -17.59
CA ASP A 43 7.07 4.35 -16.99
C ASP A 43 6.75 4.35 -15.49
N ASP A 44 5.58 3.84 -15.09
CA ASP A 44 5.18 3.77 -13.69
C ASP A 44 6.03 2.74 -12.90
N LEU A 45 6.40 1.59 -13.49
CA LEU A 45 7.30 0.64 -12.83
C LEU A 45 8.71 1.20 -12.64
N LEU A 46 9.20 2.00 -13.59
CA LEU A 46 10.49 2.68 -13.43
C LEU A 46 10.45 3.66 -12.26
N GLU A 47 9.37 4.43 -12.13
CA GLU A 47 9.20 5.35 -11.01
C GLU A 47 9.11 4.63 -9.67
N MET A 48 8.35 3.52 -9.58
CA MET A 48 8.35 2.66 -8.38
C MET A 48 9.76 2.14 -8.06
N GLY A 49 10.50 1.74 -9.10
CA GLY A 49 11.88 1.29 -8.98
C GLY A 49 12.80 2.35 -8.39
N ASP A 50 12.67 3.60 -8.81
CA ASP A 50 13.46 4.73 -8.30
C ASP A 50 13.18 4.98 -6.81
N TYR A 51 11.90 4.92 -6.38
CA TYR A 51 11.55 5.03 -4.96
C TYR A 51 12.16 3.90 -4.14
N LEU A 52 12.05 2.65 -4.63
CA LEU A 52 12.58 1.49 -3.96
C LEU A 52 14.11 1.52 -3.86
N GLU A 53 14.82 1.91 -4.91
CA GLU A 53 16.28 2.00 -4.92
C GLU A 53 16.77 3.02 -3.89
N ARG A 54 16.14 4.21 -3.86
CA ARG A 54 16.45 5.23 -2.84
C ARG A 54 16.19 4.72 -1.43
N PHE A 55 15.07 4.02 -1.23
CA PHE A 55 14.73 3.45 0.06
C PHE A 55 15.73 2.38 0.52
N ILE A 56 16.08 1.45 -0.36
CA ILE A 56 17.08 0.40 -0.07
C ILE A 56 18.43 1.04 0.23
N SER A 57 18.84 2.06 -0.53
CA SER A 57 20.09 2.77 -0.26
C SER A 57 20.11 3.42 1.12
N ALA A 58 19.02 4.07 1.53
CA ALA A 58 18.88 4.64 2.87
C ALA A 58 18.85 3.56 3.96
N ALA A 59 18.16 2.45 3.73
CA ALA A 59 18.08 1.31 4.65
C ALA A 59 19.46 0.64 4.85
N ASP A 60 20.21 0.45 3.77
CA ASP A 60 21.57 -0.09 3.80
C ASP A 60 22.50 0.84 4.58
N ALA A 61 22.45 2.15 4.29
CA ALA A 61 23.19 3.16 5.03
C ALA A 61 22.83 3.12 6.53
N ALA A 62 21.54 3.01 6.87
CA ALA A 62 21.08 2.94 8.25
C ALA A 62 21.60 1.69 8.97
N SER A 63 21.59 0.54 8.29
CA SER A 63 22.09 -0.73 8.83
C SER A 63 23.60 -0.73 9.10
N ALA A 64 24.36 0.06 8.34
CA ALA A 64 25.81 0.21 8.49
C ALA A 64 26.21 1.33 9.46
N THR A 65 25.26 2.10 9.99
CA THR A 65 25.50 3.30 10.79
C THR A 65 25.33 3.03 12.29
N GLU A 66 26.09 3.73 13.13
CA GLU A 66 25.91 3.68 14.58
C GLU A 66 24.57 4.32 14.99
N ARG A 67 23.90 3.78 16.02
CA ARG A 67 22.56 4.22 16.45
C ARG A 67 22.39 5.73 16.61
N ASN A 68 23.40 6.44 17.14
CA ASN A 68 23.33 7.89 17.35
C ASN A 68 23.37 8.74 16.07
N GLN A 69 23.57 8.12 14.90
CA GLN A 69 23.66 8.78 13.59
C GLN A 69 22.55 8.30 12.63
N MET A 70 21.64 7.41 13.08
CA MET A 70 20.59 6.84 12.22
C MET A 70 19.37 7.75 12.03
N GLU A 71 19.14 8.73 12.92
CA GLU A 71 17.98 9.62 12.86
C GLU A 71 17.72 10.24 11.47
N PRO A 72 18.71 10.86 10.78
CA PRO A 72 18.46 11.41 9.44
C PRO A 72 18.11 10.35 8.40
N LEU A 73 18.65 9.13 8.52
CA LEU A 73 18.40 8.04 7.59
C LEU A 73 16.99 7.46 7.78
N LEU A 74 16.55 7.30 9.04
CA LEU A 74 15.17 6.91 9.35
C LEU A 74 14.16 7.98 8.91
N ALA A 75 14.50 9.26 9.05
CA ALA A 75 13.67 10.35 8.57
C ALA A 75 13.54 10.32 7.03
N GLU A 76 14.64 10.08 6.32
CA GLU A 76 14.63 9.89 4.85
C GLU A 76 13.76 8.70 4.43
N MET A 77 13.87 7.57 5.12
CA MET A 77 13.04 6.39 4.84
C MET A 77 11.54 6.67 5.03
N LEU A 78 11.16 7.38 6.10
CA LEU A 78 9.77 7.77 6.37
C LEU A 78 9.26 8.79 5.33
N ASP A 79 10.11 9.71 4.89
CA ASP A 79 9.78 10.67 3.83
C ASP A 79 9.53 9.96 2.49
N LEU A 80 10.32 8.94 2.16
CA LEU A 80 10.11 8.11 0.96
C LEU A 80 8.80 7.31 1.04
N ILE A 81 8.45 6.76 2.20
CA ILE A 81 7.15 6.09 2.40
C ILE A 81 6.01 7.06 2.11
N ALA A 82 6.04 8.25 2.72
CA ALA A 82 5.01 9.26 2.52
C ALA A 82 4.88 9.69 1.04
N GLN A 83 6.01 9.85 0.33
CA GLN A 83 6.00 10.13 -1.11
C GLN A 83 5.27 9.04 -1.90
N VAL A 84 5.54 7.77 -1.61
CA VAL A 84 4.87 6.64 -2.29
C VAL A 84 3.37 6.59 -1.97
N GLU A 85 2.98 6.92 -0.74
CA GLU A 85 1.57 6.96 -0.32
C GLU A 85 0.79 8.08 -1.04
N ASP A 86 1.40 9.26 -1.18
CA ASP A 86 0.82 10.45 -1.80
C ASP A 86 0.80 10.40 -3.34
N GLU A 87 1.68 9.58 -3.94
CA GLU A 87 1.79 9.45 -5.39
C GLU A 87 0.53 8.78 -6.01
N THR A 88 0.14 9.26 -7.19
CA THR A 88 -1.09 8.78 -7.86
C THR A 88 -0.76 7.72 -8.89
N TRP A 89 -0.88 6.46 -8.49
CA TRP A 89 -0.63 5.30 -9.35
C TRP A 89 -1.88 4.86 -10.10
N PRO A 90 -1.75 4.25 -11.30
CA PRO A 90 -2.87 3.57 -11.93
C PRO A 90 -3.44 2.50 -10.99
N ARG A 91 -4.76 2.38 -10.96
CA ARG A 91 -5.46 1.39 -10.11
C ARG A 91 -4.95 -0.04 -10.28
N CYS A 92 -4.53 -0.39 -11.49
CA CYS A 92 -4.03 -1.72 -11.79
C CYS A 92 -2.66 -2.03 -11.14
N MET A 93 -1.98 -1.02 -10.58
CA MET A 93 -0.74 -1.14 -9.79
C MET A 93 -0.97 -1.03 -8.27
N ASP A 94 -2.21 -0.85 -7.81
CA ASP A 94 -2.50 -0.66 -6.38
C ASP A 94 -1.95 -1.81 -5.52
N ASP A 95 -2.11 -3.06 -5.96
CA ASP A 95 -1.60 -4.22 -5.23
C ASP A 95 -0.06 -4.19 -5.12
N LEU A 96 0.61 -3.82 -6.22
CA LEU A 96 2.06 -3.70 -6.25
C LEU A 96 2.56 -2.58 -5.34
N ARG A 97 1.88 -1.42 -5.37
CA ARG A 97 2.16 -0.28 -4.48
C ARG A 97 1.99 -0.67 -3.01
N GLN A 98 0.89 -1.33 -2.66
CA GLN A 98 0.64 -1.77 -1.29
C GLN A 98 1.69 -2.78 -0.81
N SER A 99 2.13 -3.67 -1.69
CA SER A 99 3.21 -4.61 -1.40
C SER A 99 4.55 -3.90 -1.16
N MET A 100 4.88 -2.89 -1.97
CA MET A 100 6.06 -2.05 -1.78
C MET A 100 6.03 -1.30 -0.44
N LEU A 101 4.91 -0.64 -0.12
CA LEU A 101 4.72 0.06 1.15
C LEU A 101 4.86 -0.89 2.35
N THR A 102 4.28 -2.09 2.27
CA THR A 102 4.40 -3.10 3.32
C THR A 102 5.86 -3.47 3.60
N TYR A 103 6.67 -3.65 2.54
CA TYR A 103 8.09 -3.88 2.69
C TYR A 103 8.81 -2.69 3.33
N MET A 104 8.57 -1.47 2.82
CA MET A 104 9.23 -0.26 3.31
C MET A 104 8.92 -0.01 4.79
N GLU A 105 7.66 -0.15 5.20
CA GLU A 105 7.23 -0.02 6.58
C GLU A 105 7.87 -1.08 7.49
N ALA A 106 7.88 -2.34 7.07
CA ALA A 106 8.46 -3.43 7.86
C ALA A 106 9.97 -3.23 8.08
N GLN A 107 10.71 -2.84 7.03
CA GLN A 107 12.13 -2.55 7.12
C GLN A 107 12.40 -1.32 8.00
N THR A 108 11.60 -0.27 7.87
CA THR A 108 11.70 0.94 8.70
C THR A 108 11.41 0.62 10.16
N ALA A 109 10.41 -0.21 10.46
CA ALA A 109 10.08 -0.62 11.82
C ALA A 109 11.23 -1.42 12.46
N ALA A 110 11.86 -2.34 11.73
CA ALA A 110 13.00 -3.10 12.23
C ALA A 110 14.20 -2.20 12.57
N LEU A 111 14.54 -1.26 11.67
CA LEU A 111 15.63 -0.31 11.89
C LEU A 111 15.30 0.73 12.98
N GLY A 112 14.04 1.14 13.07
CA GLY A 112 13.54 2.02 14.12
C GLY A 112 13.62 1.38 15.51
N ALA A 113 13.22 0.11 15.63
CA ALA A 113 13.38 -0.65 16.88
C ALA A 113 14.86 -0.75 17.29
N PHE A 114 15.75 -1.05 16.35
CA PHE A 114 17.19 -1.05 16.60
C PHE A 114 17.70 0.32 17.09
N PHE A 115 17.28 1.41 16.43
CA PHE A 115 17.61 2.78 16.83
C PHE A 115 17.17 3.10 18.26
N LEU A 116 15.94 2.71 18.62
CA LEU A 116 15.38 2.89 19.96
C LEU A 116 15.99 1.94 21.01
N GLY A 117 16.79 0.94 20.60
CA GLY A 117 17.33 -0.07 21.49
C GLY A 117 16.28 -1.08 21.96
N GLU A 118 15.21 -1.24 21.19
CA GLU A 118 14.15 -2.21 21.44
C GLU A 118 14.51 -3.59 20.85
N PRO A 119 13.90 -4.69 21.34
CA PRO A 119 14.07 -6.01 20.76
C PRO A 119 13.60 -6.05 19.30
N THR A 120 14.40 -6.64 18.42
CA THR A 120 14.12 -6.77 16.98
C THR A 120 13.74 -8.19 16.56
N GLU A 121 13.48 -9.09 17.52
CA GLU A 121 13.11 -10.49 17.24
C GLU A 121 11.89 -10.57 16.33
N GLY A 122 12.01 -11.31 15.23
CA GLY A 122 10.97 -11.45 14.20
C GLY A 122 10.77 -10.23 13.29
N MET A 123 11.21 -9.02 13.66
CA MET A 123 11.02 -7.83 12.82
C MET A 123 11.83 -7.89 11.53
N GLN A 124 13.08 -8.34 11.61
CA GLN A 124 13.94 -8.49 10.43
C GLN A 124 13.44 -9.63 9.53
N GLU A 125 12.95 -10.72 10.12
CA GLU A 125 12.33 -11.83 9.39
C GLU A 125 11.06 -11.36 8.65
N ASN A 126 10.24 -10.53 9.30
CA ASN A 126 9.06 -9.92 8.68
C ASN A 126 9.44 -9.00 7.50
N ALA A 127 10.48 -8.19 7.65
CA ALA A 127 10.96 -7.30 6.58
C ALA A 127 11.46 -8.11 5.36
N VAL A 128 12.20 -9.19 5.59
CA VAL A 128 12.64 -10.11 4.53
C VAL A 128 11.44 -10.78 3.85
N ALA A 129 10.48 -11.28 4.64
CA ALA A 129 9.28 -11.92 4.08
C ALA A 129 8.44 -10.93 3.25
N ALA A 130 8.33 -9.67 3.68
CA ALA A 130 7.65 -8.62 2.94
C ALA A 130 8.37 -8.27 1.63
N TYR A 131 9.71 -8.24 1.65
CA TYR A 131 10.50 -8.06 0.43
C TYR A 131 10.29 -9.21 -0.57
N ASP A 132 10.34 -10.45 -0.10
CA ASP A 132 10.13 -11.63 -0.95
C ASP A 132 8.72 -11.62 -1.58
N ALA A 133 7.71 -11.21 -0.81
CA ALA A 133 6.35 -11.04 -1.31
C ALA A 133 6.27 -9.94 -2.39
N PHE A 134 6.88 -8.79 -2.15
CA PHE A 134 6.95 -7.70 -3.12
C PHE A 134 7.62 -8.13 -4.43
N ILE A 135 8.75 -8.83 -4.36
CA ILE A 135 9.42 -9.36 -5.55
C ILE A 135 8.54 -10.38 -6.29
N ALA A 136 7.78 -11.21 -5.58
CA ALA A 136 6.82 -12.12 -6.20
C ALA A 136 5.72 -11.35 -6.96
N ASP A 137 5.22 -10.26 -6.38
CA ASP A 137 4.19 -9.40 -6.99
C ASP A 137 4.72 -8.67 -8.23
N VAL A 138 5.95 -8.11 -8.18
CA VAL A 138 6.62 -7.51 -9.36
C VAL A 138 6.72 -8.52 -10.50
N ASN A 139 7.15 -9.75 -10.19
CA ASN A 139 7.30 -10.80 -11.19
C ASN A 139 5.95 -11.22 -11.80
N ALA A 140 4.92 -11.37 -10.97
CA ALA A 140 3.57 -11.70 -11.41
C ALA A 140 2.99 -10.59 -12.30
N PHE A 141 3.17 -9.33 -11.89
CA PHE A 141 2.72 -8.16 -12.62
C PHE A 141 3.42 -8.05 -13.99
N THR A 142 4.74 -8.23 -14.04
CA THR A 142 5.53 -8.22 -15.28
C THR A 142 5.07 -9.32 -16.24
N GLN A 143 4.80 -10.53 -15.75
CA GLN A 143 4.29 -11.63 -16.58
C GLN A 143 2.90 -11.32 -17.17
N GLN A 144 2.02 -10.70 -16.38
CA GLN A 144 0.71 -10.27 -16.86
C GLN A 144 0.83 -9.20 -17.95
N ALA A 145 1.72 -8.22 -17.77
CA ALA A 145 1.97 -7.17 -18.76
C ALA A 145 2.49 -7.76 -20.09
N GLN A 146 3.45 -8.69 -20.03
CA GLN A 146 3.99 -9.38 -21.23
C GLN A 146 2.94 -10.20 -21.98
N ALA A 147 1.99 -10.83 -21.27
CA ALA A 147 0.93 -11.61 -21.88
C ALA A 147 -0.08 -10.77 -22.69
N LEU A 148 -0.06 -9.44 -22.51
CA LEU A 148 -0.93 -8.49 -23.20
C LEU A 148 -0.27 -7.85 -24.44
N GLU A 149 1.02 -8.12 -24.68
CA GLU A 149 1.71 -7.70 -25.90
C GLU A 149 1.34 -8.64 -27.08
N PRO A 150 0.81 -8.12 -28.21
CA PRO A 150 0.35 -8.92 -29.34
C PRO A 150 1.46 -9.52 -30.21
#